data_AF-A0A2E5X6N1-F1
#
_entry.id   AF-A0A2E5X6N1-F1
#
_cell.length_a   1.000
_cell.length_b   1.000
_cell.length_c   1.000
_cell.angle_alpha   90.00
_cell.angle_beta   90.00
_cell.angle_gamma   90.00
#
_symmetry.space_group_name_H-M   'P 1'
#
loop_
_entity.id
_entity.type
_entity.pdbx_description
1 polymer ?
#
loop_
_entity_poly.entity_id
_entity_poly.type
_entity_poly.pdbx_seq_one_letter_code
_entity_poly.pdbx_strand_id
1 'polypeptide(L)'
;MGQLMDLHRLSLEKGGDPTTKQRDALAESQALFLTNQARSQAATERVAELVRHKRELFQDASALEEQLRLARAPADEEYERLDGRHDFLLACLKLGLLIPLLAFVARRSHRNRGKRFLAVWMSALVATFIHVTLVMHEHFPSDLFKYIAITAGILIILAFLTSLLKRQQVRQPAEVSRKPIADAYSANRCPRCTFPIQLRQRTDARPGPGSSIADNDSYTCPSCGTDLFGACAACGTNRHSLLPFCGSCGDELASDSSQPALSEA
;
A
#
# COMPACT_ATOMS: atom_id res chain seq x y z
N MET A 1 8.93 -41.35 70.32
CA MET A 1 9.70 -42.32 71.14
C MET A 1 10.53 -41.63 72.22
N GLY A 2 11.44 -40.69 71.88
CA GLY A 2 12.28 -39.99 72.88
C GLY A 2 11.51 -39.39 74.05
N GLN A 3 10.49 -38.56 73.78
CA GLN A 3 9.72 -37.89 74.84
C GLN A 3 8.95 -38.84 75.78
N LEU A 4 8.44 -39.98 75.30
CA LEU A 4 7.71 -40.95 76.14
C LEU A 4 8.65 -41.81 76.98
N MET A 5 9.82 -42.17 76.43
CA MET A 5 10.85 -42.89 77.18
C MET A 5 11.57 -42.00 78.19
N ASP A 6 11.74 -40.71 77.89
CA ASP A 6 12.29 -39.73 78.83
C ASP A 6 11.33 -39.50 80.02
N LEU A 7 10.02 -39.41 79.76
CA LEU A 7 9.00 -39.34 80.83
C LEU A 7 9.00 -40.58 81.73
N HIS A 8 9.24 -41.77 81.16
CA HIS A 8 9.34 -43.01 81.92
C HIS A 8 10.65 -43.14 82.71
N ARG A 9 11.76 -42.63 82.16
CA ARG A 9 13.04 -42.56 82.85
C ARG A 9 12.97 -41.60 84.06
N LEU A 10 12.33 -40.45 83.87
CA LEU A 10 12.04 -39.48 84.92
C LEU A 10 11.11 -40.02 86.02
N SER A 11 10.16 -40.91 85.68
CA SER A 11 9.26 -41.52 86.67
C SER A 11 9.97 -42.59 87.51
N LEU A 12 10.91 -43.33 86.91
CA LEU A 12 11.75 -44.32 87.61
C LEU A 12 12.78 -43.65 88.52
N GLU A 13 13.39 -42.54 88.10
CA GLU A 13 14.33 -41.75 88.91
C GLU A 13 13.68 -41.13 90.17
N LYS A 14 12.36 -40.92 90.17
CA LYS A 14 11.60 -40.42 91.34
C LYS A 14 11.14 -41.51 92.32
N GLY A 15 11.52 -42.77 92.12
CA GLY A 15 11.30 -43.86 93.10
C GLY A 15 9.86 -44.39 93.18
N GLY A 16 9.01 -44.13 92.18
CA GLY A 16 7.66 -44.68 92.11
C GLY A 16 7.61 -46.01 91.37
N ASP A 17 7.20 -47.08 92.05
CA ASP A 17 6.93 -48.38 91.41
C ASP A 17 5.73 -48.25 90.46
N PRO A 18 5.85 -48.61 89.16
CA PRO A 18 4.80 -48.36 88.19
C PRO A 18 3.56 -49.20 88.49
N THR A 19 2.45 -48.50 88.76
CA THR A 19 1.12 -49.12 88.89
C THR A 19 0.77 -49.94 87.65
N THR A 20 0.11 -51.09 87.83
CA THR A 20 -0.23 -52.04 86.74
C THR A 20 -0.93 -51.37 85.56
N LYS A 21 -1.85 -50.43 85.82
CA LYS A 21 -2.55 -49.64 84.79
C LYS A 21 -1.63 -48.80 83.89
N GLN A 22 -0.49 -48.32 84.39
CA GLN A 22 0.46 -47.52 83.60
C GLN A 22 1.30 -48.40 82.67
N ARG A 23 1.59 -49.64 83.07
CA ARG A 23 2.28 -50.62 82.22
C ARG A 23 1.39 -51.06 81.06
N ASP A 24 0.11 -51.28 81.32
CA ASP A 24 -0.85 -51.69 80.28
C ASP A 24 -1.10 -50.57 79.27
N ALA A 25 -1.29 -49.32 79.73
CA ALA A 25 -1.46 -48.16 78.85
C ALA A 25 -0.20 -47.88 77.99
N LEU A 26 0.99 -48.13 78.55
CA LEU A 26 2.23 -48.02 77.79
C LEU A 26 2.33 -49.10 76.71
N ALA A 27 2.03 -50.36 77.05
CA ALA A 27 2.01 -51.46 76.10
C ALA A 27 1.01 -51.21 74.96
N GLU A 28 -0.17 -50.69 75.27
CA GLU A 28 -1.18 -50.28 74.29
C GLU A 28 -0.66 -49.17 73.37
N SER A 29 -0.04 -48.12 73.92
CA SER A 29 0.53 -47.02 73.13
C SER A 29 1.67 -47.48 72.22
N GLN A 30 2.50 -48.43 72.67
CA GLN A 30 3.57 -49.02 71.86
C GLN A 30 2.98 -49.86 70.73
N ALA A 31 1.96 -50.68 70.98
CA ALA A 31 1.28 -51.44 69.95
C ALA A 31 0.61 -50.53 68.90
N LEU A 32 -0.04 -49.44 69.34
CA LEU A 32 -0.61 -48.41 68.47
C LEU A 32 0.46 -47.68 67.64
N PHE A 33 1.62 -47.40 68.21
CA PHE A 33 2.71 -46.77 67.48
C PHE A 33 3.29 -47.71 66.41
N LEU A 34 3.56 -48.97 66.76
CA LEU A 34 4.10 -49.97 65.83
C LEU A 34 3.14 -50.24 64.68
N THR A 35 1.83 -50.34 64.94
CA THR A 35 0.81 -50.50 63.89
C THR A 35 0.71 -49.28 62.97
N ASN A 36 0.77 -48.07 63.52
CA ASN A 36 0.80 -46.84 62.71
C ASN A 36 2.10 -46.72 61.90
N GLN A 37 3.23 -47.13 62.45
CA GLN A 37 4.52 -47.15 61.75
C GLN A 37 4.49 -48.15 60.59
N ALA A 38 3.99 -49.38 60.81
CA ALA A 38 3.81 -50.37 59.77
C ALA A 38 2.85 -49.88 58.66
N ARG A 39 1.74 -49.23 59.04
CA ARG A 39 0.80 -48.64 58.08
C ARG A 39 1.43 -47.52 57.24
N SER A 40 2.27 -46.69 57.86
CA SER A 40 2.99 -45.59 57.19
C SER A 40 4.07 -46.11 56.24
N GLN A 41 4.78 -47.18 56.63
CA GLN A 41 5.74 -47.87 55.77
C GLN A 41 5.05 -48.45 54.54
N ALA A 42 3.96 -49.20 54.72
CA ALA A 42 3.18 -49.76 53.61
C ALA A 42 2.60 -48.68 52.67
N ALA A 43 2.16 -47.54 53.22
CA ALA A 43 1.71 -46.41 52.41
C ALA A 43 2.87 -45.79 51.61
N THR A 44 4.06 -45.67 52.22
CA THR A 44 5.25 -45.12 51.56
C THR A 44 5.73 -46.03 50.42
N GLU A 45 5.70 -47.35 50.61
CA GLU A 45 6.02 -48.33 49.57
C GLU A 45 5.06 -48.20 48.37
N ARG A 46 3.75 -48.12 48.62
CA ARG A 46 2.75 -47.92 47.55
C ARG A 46 2.94 -46.59 46.81
N VAL A 47 3.26 -45.52 47.53
CA VAL A 47 3.56 -44.22 46.90
C VAL A 47 4.81 -44.32 46.04
N ALA A 48 5.85 -45.00 46.51
CA ALA A 48 7.07 -45.21 45.74
C ALA A 48 6.82 -46.04 44.46
N GLU A 49 6.00 -47.09 44.54
CA GLU A 49 5.58 -47.90 43.39
C GLU A 49 4.79 -47.09 42.36
N LEU A 50 3.77 -46.34 42.80
CA LEU A 50 2.98 -45.48 41.91
C LEU A 50 3.82 -44.39 41.24
N VAL A 51 4.80 -43.83 41.95
CA VAL A 51 5.73 -42.85 41.38
C VAL A 51 6.63 -43.49 40.32
N ARG A 52 7.07 -44.74 40.52
CA ARG A 52 7.83 -45.49 39.50
C ARG A 52 6.97 -45.75 38.27
N HIS A 53 5.78 -46.31 38.45
CA HIS A 53 4.84 -46.54 37.35
C HIS A 53 4.52 -45.28 36.56
N LYS A 54 4.29 -44.16 37.26
CA LYS A 54 4.06 -42.86 36.59
C LYS A 54 5.27 -42.43 35.76
N ARG A 55 6.49 -42.62 36.25
CA ARG A 55 7.71 -42.27 35.50
C ARG A 55 7.90 -43.15 34.27
N GLU A 56 7.66 -44.45 34.40
CA GLU A 56 7.73 -45.40 33.28
C GLU A 56 6.73 -45.03 32.19
N LEU A 57 5.46 -44.79 32.54
CA LEU A 57 4.45 -44.36 31.59
C LEU A 57 4.80 -43.03 30.90
N PHE A 58 5.41 -42.09 31.63
CA PHE A 58 5.87 -40.83 31.05
C PHE A 58 7.02 -41.03 30.05
N GLN A 59 7.95 -41.94 30.36
CA GLN A 59 9.05 -42.28 29.47
C GLN A 59 8.54 -42.99 28.21
N ASP A 60 7.62 -43.95 28.36
CA ASP A 60 7.00 -44.66 27.25
C ASP A 60 6.20 -43.72 26.35
N ALA A 61 5.41 -42.81 26.94
CA ALA A 61 4.67 -41.80 26.19
C ALA A 61 5.61 -40.89 25.38
N SER A 62 6.69 -40.42 26.01
CA SER A 62 7.67 -39.54 25.35
C SER A 62 8.41 -40.29 24.22
N ALA A 63 8.76 -41.55 24.44
CA ALA A 63 9.41 -42.38 23.42
C ALA A 63 8.48 -42.67 22.24
N LEU A 64 7.19 -42.92 22.50
CA LEU A 64 6.19 -43.15 21.47
C LEU A 64 5.89 -41.89 20.67
N GLU A 65 5.82 -40.73 21.33
CA GLU A 65 5.64 -39.44 20.67
C GLU A 65 6.81 -39.10 19.75
N GLU A 66 8.05 -39.42 20.16
CA GLU A 66 9.22 -39.26 19.31
C GLU A 66 9.20 -40.21 18.09
N GLN A 67 8.78 -41.47 18.28
CA GLN A 67 8.61 -42.40 17.16
C GLN A 67 7.52 -41.93 16.19
N LEU A 68 6.40 -41.42 16.69
CA LEU A 68 5.33 -40.82 15.91
C LEU A 68 5.83 -39.60 15.13
N ARG A 69 6.62 -38.74 15.76
CA ARG A 69 7.21 -37.56 15.13
C ARG A 69 8.14 -37.96 13.98
N LEU A 70 9.02 -38.92 14.20
CA LEU A 70 9.92 -39.44 13.16
C LEU A 70 9.18 -40.15 12.03
N ALA A 71 8.10 -40.87 12.32
CA ALA A 71 7.27 -41.51 11.31
C ALA A 71 6.41 -40.52 10.51
N ARG A 72 5.99 -39.40 11.13
CA ARG A 72 5.21 -38.34 10.46
C ARG A 72 6.07 -37.39 9.64
N ALA A 73 7.31 -37.12 10.06
CA ALA A 73 8.24 -36.25 9.34
C ALA A 73 8.28 -36.49 7.80
N PRO A 74 8.42 -37.72 7.28
CA PRO A 74 8.43 -37.94 5.83
C PRO A 74 7.05 -37.72 5.18
N ALA A 75 5.96 -37.95 5.91
CA ALA A 75 4.60 -37.72 5.41
C ALA A 75 4.27 -36.22 5.37
N ASP A 76 4.71 -35.48 6.38
CA ASP A 76 4.58 -34.02 6.45
C ASP A 76 5.41 -33.34 5.36
N GLU A 77 6.65 -33.81 5.13
CA GLU A 77 7.52 -33.30 4.06
C GLU A 77 6.90 -33.52 2.67
N GLU A 78 6.34 -34.70 2.40
CA GLU A 78 5.68 -34.96 1.12
C GLU A 78 4.37 -34.17 0.97
N TYR A 79 3.60 -34.01 2.06
CA TYR A 79 2.41 -33.17 2.08
C TYR A 79 2.75 -31.71 1.76
N GLU A 80 3.71 -31.10 2.46
CA GLU A 80 4.14 -29.72 2.22
C GLU A 80 4.64 -29.52 0.78
N ARG A 81 5.33 -30.52 0.22
CA ARG A 81 5.80 -30.49 -1.17
C ARG A 81 4.64 -30.48 -2.18
N LEU A 82 3.59 -31.27 -1.95
CA LEU A 82 2.42 -31.30 -2.83
C LEU A 82 1.55 -30.05 -2.65
N ASP A 83 1.35 -29.61 -1.41
CA ASP A 83 0.51 -28.47 -1.06
C ASP A 83 1.08 -27.18 -1.69
N GLY A 84 2.39 -26.96 -1.57
CA GLY A 84 3.05 -25.82 -2.21
C GLY A 84 2.93 -25.79 -3.74
N ARG A 85 2.93 -26.97 -4.41
CA ARG A 85 2.69 -27.05 -5.86
C ARG A 85 1.24 -26.78 -6.21
N HIS A 86 0.32 -27.32 -5.43
CA HIS A 86 -1.12 -27.16 -5.65
C HIS A 86 -1.52 -25.69 -5.51
N ASP A 87 -1.09 -25.05 -4.44
CA ASP A 87 -1.35 -23.63 -4.17
C ASP A 87 -0.77 -22.73 -5.25
N PHE A 88 0.45 -23.02 -5.73
CA PHE A 88 1.05 -22.27 -6.84
C PHE A 88 0.27 -22.43 -8.15
N LEU A 89 -0.18 -23.63 -8.47
CA LEU A 89 -1.01 -23.91 -9.65
C LEU A 89 -2.35 -23.17 -9.55
N LEU A 90 -3.00 -23.24 -8.39
CA LEU A 90 -4.27 -22.57 -8.14
C LEU A 90 -4.13 -21.06 -8.24
N ALA A 91 -3.04 -20.51 -7.69
CA ALA A 91 -2.70 -19.10 -7.77
C ALA A 91 -2.45 -18.66 -9.21
N CYS A 92 -1.65 -19.41 -9.98
CA CYS A 92 -1.40 -19.11 -11.40
C CYS A 92 -2.67 -19.17 -12.24
N LEU A 93 -3.56 -20.13 -11.99
CA LEU A 93 -4.83 -20.25 -12.71
C LEU A 93 -5.76 -19.07 -12.39
N LYS A 94 -5.90 -18.73 -11.10
CA LYS A 94 -6.69 -17.57 -10.65
C LYS A 94 -6.14 -16.27 -11.22
N LEU A 95 -4.82 -16.05 -11.18
CA LEU A 95 -4.19 -14.85 -11.75
C LEU A 95 -4.30 -14.80 -13.28
N GLY A 96 -4.07 -15.92 -13.94
CA GLY A 96 -4.18 -16.06 -15.39
C GLY A 96 -5.58 -15.75 -15.91
N LEU A 97 -6.63 -16.02 -15.12
CA LEU A 97 -8.01 -15.65 -15.45
C LEU A 97 -8.34 -14.18 -15.09
N LEU A 98 -7.75 -13.68 -14.00
CA LEU A 98 -8.11 -12.38 -13.43
C LEU A 98 -7.39 -11.19 -14.09
N ILE A 99 -6.13 -11.36 -14.49
CA ILE A 99 -5.36 -10.37 -15.27
C ILE A 99 -6.05 -9.99 -16.59
N PRO A 100 -6.49 -10.93 -17.45
CA PRO A 100 -7.16 -10.57 -18.70
C PRO A 100 -8.52 -9.92 -18.45
N LEU A 101 -9.23 -10.28 -17.37
CA LEU A 101 -10.47 -9.60 -16.98
C LEU A 101 -10.20 -8.14 -16.60
N LEU A 102 -9.17 -7.89 -15.79
CA LEU A 102 -8.77 -6.54 -15.39
C LEU A 102 -8.32 -5.70 -16.60
N ALA A 103 -7.53 -6.30 -17.50
CA ALA A 103 -7.09 -5.67 -18.75
C ALA A 103 -8.28 -5.34 -19.66
N PHE A 104 -9.28 -6.22 -19.74
CA PHE A 104 -10.50 -6.00 -20.51
C PHE A 104 -11.31 -4.81 -19.96
N VAL A 105 -11.50 -4.75 -18.64
CA VAL A 105 -12.20 -3.66 -17.93
C VAL A 105 -11.45 -2.33 -18.11
N ALA A 106 -10.12 -2.33 -17.94
CA ALA A 106 -9.29 -1.16 -18.14
C ALA A 106 -9.33 -0.66 -19.58
N ARG A 107 -9.25 -1.56 -20.57
CA ARG A 107 -9.37 -1.23 -21.99
C ARG A 107 -10.74 -0.65 -22.33
N ARG A 108 -11.81 -1.23 -21.77
CA ARG A 108 -13.19 -0.76 -21.99
C ARG A 108 -13.42 0.63 -21.38
N SER A 109 -12.90 0.87 -20.17
CA SER A 109 -12.93 2.17 -19.49
C SER A 109 -12.16 3.24 -20.28
N HIS A 110 -11.01 2.89 -20.85
CA HIS A 110 -10.24 3.78 -21.72
C HIS A 110 -10.95 4.08 -23.05
N ARG A 111 -11.66 3.11 -23.62
CA ARG A 111 -12.38 3.31 -24.90
C ARG A 111 -13.69 4.08 -24.74
N ASN A 112 -14.34 4.04 -23.58
CA ASN A 112 -15.62 4.68 -23.31
C ASN A 112 -15.52 6.00 -22.49
N ARG A 113 -14.40 6.74 -22.61
CA ARG A 113 -14.08 7.98 -21.87
C ARG A 113 -15.10 9.15 -22.00
N GLY A 114 -16.17 9.00 -22.80
CA GLY A 114 -17.06 10.09 -23.20
C GLY A 114 -18.42 10.19 -22.49
N LYS A 115 -18.86 9.27 -21.62
CA LYS A 115 -20.22 9.35 -21.03
C LYS A 115 -20.28 8.87 -19.56
N ARG A 116 -21.36 9.29 -18.88
CA ARG A 116 -21.84 9.10 -17.48
C ARG A 116 -21.44 7.81 -16.73
N PHE A 117 -20.96 6.78 -17.41
CA PHE A 117 -20.55 5.49 -16.85
C PHE A 117 -19.09 5.42 -16.34
N LEU A 118 -18.30 6.50 -16.43
CA LEU A 118 -16.92 6.51 -15.91
C LEU A 118 -16.87 6.10 -14.42
N ALA A 119 -17.76 6.62 -13.58
CA ALA A 119 -17.80 6.29 -12.16
C ALA A 119 -18.07 4.80 -11.92
N VAL A 120 -18.98 4.19 -12.70
CA VAL A 120 -19.33 2.76 -12.61
C VAL A 120 -18.16 1.87 -13.06
N TRP A 121 -17.45 2.27 -14.12
CA TRP A 121 -16.25 1.53 -14.55
C TRP A 121 -15.08 1.69 -13.58
N MET A 122 -14.95 2.83 -12.91
CA MET A 122 -13.93 3.05 -11.88
C MET A 122 -14.22 2.26 -10.60
N SER A 123 -15.48 2.20 -10.15
CA SER A 123 -15.86 1.37 -8.99
C SER A 123 -15.68 -0.11 -9.29
N ALA A 124 -16.01 -0.56 -10.51
CA ALA A 124 -15.76 -1.92 -10.95
C ALA A 124 -14.26 -2.26 -10.96
N LEU A 125 -13.42 -1.34 -11.45
CA LEU A 125 -11.96 -1.50 -11.45
C LEU A 125 -11.41 -1.62 -10.02
N VAL A 126 -11.83 -0.73 -9.11
CA VAL A 126 -11.42 -0.76 -7.70
C VAL A 126 -11.90 -2.04 -7.01
N ALA A 127 -13.15 -2.46 -7.23
CA ALA A 127 -13.68 -3.70 -6.65
C ALA A 127 -12.91 -4.93 -7.15
N THR A 128 -12.63 -5.02 -8.46
CA THR A 128 -11.79 -6.09 -9.00
C THR A 128 -10.37 -6.04 -8.44
N PHE A 129 -9.81 -4.85 -8.23
CA PHE A 129 -8.47 -4.69 -7.66
C PHE A 129 -8.41 -5.16 -6.20
N ILE A 130 -9.38 -4.80 -5.37
CA ILE A 130 -9.46 -5.27 -3.97
C ILE A 130 -9.58 -6.79 -3.91
N HIS A 131 -10.43 -7.39 -4.76
CA HIS A 131 -10.54 -8.84 -4.85
C HIS A 131 -9.24 -9.50 -5.32
N VAL A 132 -8.52 -8.91 -6.27
CA VAL A 132 -7.19 -9.39 -6.68
C VAL A 132 -6.25 -9.36 -5.48
N THR A 133 -6.19 -8.26 -4.73
CA THR A 133 -5.30 -8.12 -3.56
C THR A 133 -5.63 -9.14 -2.46
N LEU A 134 -6.91 -9.39 -2.19
CA LEU A 134 -7.34 -10.37 -1.19
C LEU A 134 -6.98 -11.81 -1.61
N VAL A 135 -7.29 -12.19 -2.85
CA VAL A 135 -6.95 -13.52 -3.40
C VAL A 135 -5.44 -13.72 -3.44
N MET A 136 -4.68 -12.65 -3.69
CA MET A 136 -3.22 -12.68 -3.67
C MET A 136 -2.66 -12.92 -2.26
N HIS A 137 -3.23 -12.27 -1.24
CA HIS A 137 -2.78 -12.37 0.15
C HIS A 137 -2.99 -13.77 0.74
N GLU A 138 -4.05 -14.44 0.34
CA GLU A 138 -4.45 -15.73 0.92
C GLU A 138 -3.76 -16.95 0.30
N HIS A 139 -3.10 -16.81 -0.87
CA HIS A 139 -2.54 -17.95 -1.61
C HIS A 139 -1.07 -17.81 -2.02
N PHE A 140 -0.41 -16.65 -1.85
CA PHE A 140 0.98 -16.48 -2.33
C PHE A 140 2.06 -16.64 -1.25
N PRO A 141 3.08 -17.50 -1.47
CA PRO A 141 4.31 -17.52 -0.67
C PRO A 141 5.11 -16.21 -0.81
N SER A 142 5.77 -15.80 0.29
CA SER A 142 6.26 -14.44 0.56
C SER A 142 7.28 -13.87 -0.43
N ASP A 143 7.98 -14.71 -1.19
CA ASP A 143 9.07 -14.25 -2.07
C ASP A 143 8.56 -13.74 -3.42
N LEU A 144 7.58 -14.41 -4.02
CA LEU A 144 6.97 -13.97 -5.27
C LEU A 144 5.98 -12.81 -5.05
N PHE A 145 5.40 -12.72 -3.85
CA PHE A 145 4.57 -11.59 -3.43
C PHE A 145 5.29 -10.25 -3.64
N LYS A 146 6.58 -10.17 -3.26
CA LYS A 146 7.38 -8.93 -3.41
C LYS A 146 7.41 -8.47 -4.87
N TYR A 147 7.76 -9.35 -5.81
CA TYR A 147 7.89 -8.97 -7.20
C TYR A 147 6.55 -8.62 -7.86
N ILE A 148 5.47 -9.33 -7.54
CA ILE A 148 4.17 -9.03 -8.13
C ILE A 148 3.56 -7.76 -7.52
N ALA A 149 3.72 -7.55 -6.21
CA ALA A 149 3.29 -6.32 -5.54
C ALA A 149 4.07 -5.09 -6.07
N ILE A 150 5.39 -5.22 -6.25
CA ILE A 150 6.24 -4.16 -6.82
C ILE A 150 5.81 -3.85 -8.25
N THR A 151 5.66 -4.86 -9.11
CA THR A 151 5.27 -4.64 -10.52
C THR A 151 3.85 -4.07 -10.65
N ALA A 152 2.89 -4.56 -9.86
CA ALA A 152 1.54 -3.99 -9.80
C ALA A 152 1.55 -2.54 -9.31
N GLY A 153 2.32 -2.23 -8.26
CA GLY A 153 2.51 -0.88 -7.76
C GLY A 153 3.09 0.06 -8.82
N ILE A 154 4.13 -0.37 -9.53
CA ILE A 154 4.72 0.38 -10.64
C ILE A 154 3.67 0.64 -11.72
N LEU A 155 2.90 -0.37 -12.14
CA LEU A 155 1.87 -0.21 -13.16
C LEU A 155 0.76 0.76 -12.74
N ILE A 156 0.32 0.72 -11.47
CA ILE A 156 -0.69 1.65 -10.94
C ILE A 156 -0.14 3.08 -10.96
N ILE A 157 1.09 3.28 -10.48
CA ILE A 157 1.74 4.60 -10.48
C ILE A 157 1.88 5.10 -11.93
N LEU A 158 2.35 4.26 -12.86
CA LEU A 158 2.50 4.63 -14.27
C LEU A 158 1.15 4.98 -14.92
N ALA A 159 0.10 4.18 -14.64
CA ALA A 159 -1.25 4.43 -15.14
C ALA A 159 -1.82 5.73 -14.56
N PHE A 160 -1.56 6.01 -13.28
CA PHE A 160 -1.96 7.26 -12.64
C PHE A 160 -1.23 8.46 -13.26
N LEU A 161 0.10 8.38 -13.40
CA LEU A 161 0.90 9.44 -14.00
C LEU A 161 0.44 9.72 -15.44
N THR A 162 0.30 8.69 -16.26
CA THR A 162 -0.15 8.85 -17.65
C THR A 162 -1.58 9.36 -17.75
N SER A 163 -2.46 9.00 -16.80
CA SER A 163 -3.82 9.55 -16.73
C SER A 163 -3.83 11.03 -16.36
N LEU A 164 -2.98 11.44 -15.41
CA LEU A 164 -2.82 12.86 -15.05
C LEU A 164 -2.24 13.68 -16.20
N LEU A 165 -1.20 13.18 -16.85
CA LEU A 165 -0.58 13.84 -18.01
C LEU A 165 -1.58 13.97 -19.17
N LYS A 166 -2.33 12.90 -19.48
CA LYS A 166 -3.39 12.96 -20.50
C LYS A 166 -4.53 13.91 -20.10
N ARG A 167 -4.92 13.96 -18.82
CA ARG A 167 -5.92 14.94 -18.32
C ARG A 167 -5.44 16.38 -18.46
N GLN A 168 -4.15 16.64 -18.22
CA GLN A 168 -3.56 17.97 -18.42
C GLN A 168 -3.54 18.36 -19.90
N GLN A 169 -3.22 17.42 -20.77
CA GLN A 169 -3.15 17.64 -22.22
C GLN A 169 -4.54 17.85 -22.85
N VAL A 170 -5.56 17.11 -22.42
CA VAL A 170 -6.96 17.25 -22.89
C VAL A 170 -7.62 18.53 -22.34
N ARG A 171 -7.11 19.10 -21.24
CA ARG A 171 -7.65 20.33 -20.64
C ARG A 171 -7.12 21.62 -21.28
N GLN A 172 -6.28 21.53 -22.31
CA GLN A 172 -5.99 22.65 -23.22
C GLN A 172 -6.78 22.49 -24.53
N PRO A 173 -8.09 22.82 -24.57
CA PRO A 173 -8.73 23.02 -25.85
C PRO A 173 -8.06 24.22 -26.52
N ALA A 174 -7.70 24.09 -27.80
CA ALA A 174 -7.09 25.16 -28.61
C ALA A 174 -7.90 26.47 -28.62
N GLU A 175 -9.17 26.39 -28.22
CA GLU A 175 -10.12 27.48 -28.01
C GLU A 175 -9.74 28.41 -26.84
N VAL A 176 -9.12 27.88 -25.78
CA VAL A 176 -8.72 28.65 -24.58
C VAL A 176 -7.38 29.37 -24.79
N SER A 177 -6.56 28.96 -25.76
CA SER A 177 -5.30 29.66 -26.09
C SER A 177 -5.53 30.98 -26.87
N ARG A 178 -6.69 31.13 -27.53
CA ARG A 178 -6.97 32.32 -28.37
C ARG A 178 -7.53 33.51 -27.56
N LYS A 179 -8.34 33.24 -26.54
CA LYS A 179 -8.89 34.24 -25.63
C LYS A 179 -7.83 35.14 -24.98
N PRO A 180 -6.75 34.62 -24.36
CA PRO A 180 -5.74 35.47 -23.73
C PRO A 180 -4.98 36.33 -24.74
N ILE A 181 -4.85 35.89 -25.99
CA ILE A 181 -4.20 36.68 -27.05
C ILE A 181 -5.10 37.85 -27.45
N ALA A 182 -6.39 37.60 -27.67
CA ALA A 182 -7.36 38.65 -27.98
C ALA A 182 -7.48 39.68 -26.84
N ASP A 183 -7.52 39.21 -25.59
CA ASP A 183 -7.56 40.06 -24.40
C ASP A 183 -6.31 40.95 -24.29
N ALA A 184 -5.12 40.42 -24.60
CA ALA A 184 -3.87 41.18 -24.59
C ALA A 184 -3.86 42.33 -25.62
N TYR A 185 -4.38 42.10 -26.83
CA TYR A 185 -4.53 43.16 -27.84
C TYR A 185 -5.53 44.23 -27.39
N SER A 186 -6.67 43.84 -26.80
CA SER A 186 -7.67 44.79 -26.29
C SER A 186 -7.12 45.68 -25.16
N ALA A 187 -6.19 45.14 -24.37
CA ALA A 187 -5.54 45.85 -23.26
C ALA A 187 -4.30 46.64 -23.68
N ASN A 188 -3.98 46.70 -24.99
CA ASN A 188 -2.74 47.29 -25.52
C ASN A 188 -1.50 46.74 -24.81
N ARG A 189 -1.36 45.41 -24.77
CA ARG A 189 -0.16 44.73 -24.25
C ARG A 189 0.34 43.70 -25.24
N CYS A 190 1.66 43.53 -25.31
CA CYS A 190 2.25 42.45 -26.09
C CYS A 190 1.84 41.09 -25.49
N PRO A 191 1.25 40.15 -26.26
CA PRO A 191 0.82 38.85 -25.75
C PRO A 191 1.99 37.94 -25.31
N ARG A 192 3.24 38.29 -25.67
CA ARG A 192 4.42 37.47 -25.37
C ARG A 192 5.24 37.97 -24.20
N CYS A 193 5.46 39.28 -24.08
CA CYS A 193 6.27 39.90 -23.03
C CYS A 193 5.49 40.83 -22.08
N THR A 194 4.18 41.00 -22.29
CA THR A 194 3.30 41.89 -21.50
C THR A 194 3.72 43.37 -21.54
N PHE A 195 4.60 43.75 -22.46
CA PHE A 195 5.05 45.13 -22.61
C PHE A 195 3.89 46.04 -23.08
N PRO A 196 3.68 47.21 -22.46
CA PRO A 196 2.60 48.12 -22.84
C PRO A 196 2.88 48.76 -24.20
N ILE A 197 1.97 48.59 -25.16
CA ILE A 197 2.03 49.26 -26.46
C ILE A 197 1.24 50.57 -26.39
N GLN A 198 1.89 51.69 -26.72
CA GLN A 198 1.24 53.00 -26.71
C GLN A 198 0.73 53.33 -28.12
N LEU A 199 -0.49 52.91 -28.45
CA LEU A 199 -1.16 53.39 -29.67
C LEU A 199 -1.73 54.79 -29.39
N ARG A 200 -1.03 55.85 -29.78
CA ARG A 200 -1.59 57.20 -29.71
C ARG A 200 -2.70 57.35 -30.75
N GLN A 201 -3.95 57.51 -30.30
CA GLN A 201 -5.01 58.04 -31.15
C GLN A 201 -4.66 59.47 -31.57
N ARG A 202 -4.92 59.76 -32.86
CA ARG A 202 -4.45 60.93 -33.63
C ARG A 202 -4.83 62.31 -33.08
N THR A 203 -5.57 62.40 -31.98
CA THR A 203 -6.13 63.68 -31.48
C THR A 203 -5.19 64.45 -30.54
N ASP A 204 -4.20 63.81 -29.91
CA ASP A 204 -3.34 64.49 -28.93
C ASP A 204 -1.87 64.53 -29.39
N ALA A 205 -1.61 65.44 -30.33
CA ALA A 205 -0.26 65.81 -30.75
C ALA A 205 0.46 66.60 -29.65
N ARG A 206 1.28 65.90 -28.86
CA ARG A 206 2.48 66.47 -28.22
C ARG A 206 3.68 65.58 -28.55
N PRO A 207 4.79 66.15 -29.07
CA PRO A 207 5.94 65.37 -29.50
C PRO A 207 6.76 64.95 -28.27
N GLY A 208 6.68 63.66 -27.91
CA GLY A 208 7.68 62.99 -27.08
C GLY A 208 8.45 61.97 -27.93
N PRO A 209 9.64 61.52 -27.51
CA PRO A 209 10.45 60.57 -28.27
C PRO A 209 9.83 59.18 -28.15
N GLY A 210 8.84 58.91 -28.97
CA GLY A 210 8.20 57.62 -29.14
C GLY A 210 7.71 57.57 -30.58
N SER A 211 8.24 56.62 -31.36
CA SER A 211 7.88 56.38 -32.75
C SER A 211 6.36 56.27 -32.90
N SER A 212 5.74 57.24 -33.57
CA SER A 212 4.35 57.20 -33.96
C SER A 212 4.14 56.08 -34.99
N ILE A 213 3.23 55.14 -34.71
CA ILE A 213 2.80 54.14 -35.70
C ILE A 213 1.91 54.87 -36.70
N ALA A 214 2.39 55.07 -37.93
CA ALA A 214 1.54 55.50 -39.04
C ALA A 214 0.63 54.32 -39.45
N ASP A 215 -0.57 54.60 -39.98
CA ASP A 215 -1.63 53.63 -40.27
C ASP A 215 -1.23 52.44 -41.19
N ASN A 216 0.00 52.42 -41.73
CA ASN A 216 0.52 51.41 -42.66
C ASN A 216 1.90 50.82 -42.28
N ASP A 217 2.51 51.23 -41.16
CA ASP A 217 3.84 50.74 -40.80
C ASP A 217 3.75 49.49 -39.92
N SER A 218 4.55 48.46 -40.26
CA SER A 218 4.69 47.28 -39.42
C SER A 218 5.29 47.65 -38.08
N TYR A 219 4.67 47.21 -36.99
CA TYR A 219 5.13 47.54 -35.65
C TYR A 219 5.66 46.30 -34.92
N THR A 220 6.97 46.31 -34.73
CA THR A 220 7.71 45.32 -33.97
C THR A 220 7.87 45.77 -32.52
N CYS A 221 7.58 44.89 -31.57
CA CYS A 221 7.77 45.20 -30.16
C CYS A 221 9.27 45.43 -29.83
N PRO A 222 9.65 46.57 -29.22
CA PRO A 222 11.04 46.85 -28.88
C PRO A 222 11.60 45.94 -27.77
N SER A 223 10.73 45.30 -26.98
CA SER A 223 11.15 44.44 -25.87
C SER A 223 11.34 42.96 -26.26
N CYS A 224 10.60 42.46 -27.26
CA CYS A 224 10.64 41.03 -27.62
C CYS A 224 10.86 40.75 -29.11
N GLY A 225 10.95 41.79 -29.95
CA GLY A 225 11.20 41.65 -31.39
C GLY A 225 10.08 40.96 -32.16
N THR A 226 8.92 40.71 -31.54
CA THR A 226 7.77 40.10 -32.23
C THR A 226 7.05 41.17 -33.03
N ASP A 227 6.77 40.87 -34.29
CA ASP A 227 5.93 41.71 -35.14
C ASP A 227 4.47 41.58 -34.69
N LEU A 228 3.88 42.67 -34.22
CA LEU A 228 2.52 42.68 -33.65
C LEU A 228 1.47 43.08 -34.69
N PHE A 229 1.88 43.79 -35.73
CA PHE A 229 1.04 44.58 -36.60
C PHE A 229 1.66 44.60 -38.00
N GLY A 230 0.98 44.03 -38.99
CA GLY A 230 1.45 43.99 -40.38
C GLY A 230 0.38 44.49 -41.36
N ALA A 231 0.79 44.95 -42.53
CA ALA A 231 -0.15 45.38 -43.57
C ALA A 231 -0.93 44.18 -44.12
N CYS A 232 -2.26 44.30 -44.19
CA CYS A 232 -3.09 43.28 -44.82
C CYS A 232 -3.00 43.36 -46.35
N ALA A 233 -2.74 42.23 -47.01
CA ALA A 233 -2.65 42.16 -48.47
C ALA A 233 -3.96 42.53 -49.20
N ALA A 234 -5.12 42.34 -48.56
CA ALA A 234 -6.43 42.60 -49.15
C ALA A 234 -6.94 44.04 -48.98
N CYS A 235 -6.71 44.66 -47.81
CA CYS A 235 -7.28 45.98 -47.48
C CYS A 235 -6.24 47.06 -47.21
N GLY A 236 -4.94 46.72 -47.18
CA GLY A 236 -3.84 47.64 -46.87
C GLY A 236 -3.80 48.12 -45.41
N THR A 237 -4.86 47.92 -44.63
CA THR A 237 -4.94 48.34 -43.23
C THR A 237 -4.06 47.47 -42.33
N ASN A 238 -3.59 48.04 -41.22
CA ASN A 238 -2.85 47.32 -40.19
C ASN A 238 -3.70 46.17 -39.58
N ARG A 239 -3.16 44.96 -39.63
CA ARG A 239 -3.73 43.71 -39.15
C ARG A 239 -2.90 43.15 -37.99
N HIS A 240 -3.57 42.53 -37.02
CA HIS A 240 -2.91 41.77 -35.95
C HIS A 240 -2.31 40.48 -36.51
N SER A 241 -0.98 40.36 -36.46
CA SER A 241 -0.22 39.25 -37.02
C SER A 241 -0.52 37.90 -36.36
N LEU A 242 -0.87 37.92 -35.06
CA LEU A 242 -1.14 36.71 -34.27
C LEU A 242 -2.60 36.25 -34.32
N LEU A 243 -3.50 37.00 -34.99
CA LEU A 243 -4.90 36.63 -35.14
C LEU A 243 -5.19 36.09 -36.55
N PRO A 244 -5.97 35.00 -36.66
CA PRO A 244 -6.25 34.33 -37.94
C PRO A 244 -7.15 35.14 -38.87
N PHE A 245 -7.89 36.14 -38.37
CA PHE A 245 -8.75 37.00 -39.18
C PHE A 245 -8.34 38.47 -39.04
N CYS A 246 -8.48 39.24 -40.12
CA CYS A 246 -8.30 40.69 -40.10
C CYS A 246 -9.52 41.40 -39.47
N GLY A 247 -9.29 42.36 -38.58
CA GLY A 247 -10.37 43.09 -37.89
C GLY A 247 -11.17 44.06 -38.79
N SER A 248 -10.63 44.47 -39.94
CA SER A 248 -11.29 45.41 -40.86
C SER A 248 -12.00 44.71 -42.02
N CYS A 249 -11.37 43.74 -42.67
CA CYS A 249 -11.91 43.07 -43.87
C CYS A 249 -12.31 41.60 -43.64
N GLY A 250 -11.96 41.00 -42.50
CA GLY A 250 -12.27 39.58 -42.21
C GLY A 250 -11.40 38.56 -42.96
N ASP A 251 -10.40 39.00 -43.72
CA ASP A 251 -9.54 38.11 -44.50
C ASP A 251 -8.73 37.14 -43.61
N GLU A 252 -8.67 35.86 -43.97
CA GLU A 252 -8.00 34.82 -43.20
C GLU A 252 -6.50 34.78 -43.56
N LEU A 253 -5.62 34.82 -42.54
CA LEU A 253 -4.20 34.52 -42.79
C LEU A 253 -4.11 33.00 -42.87
N ALA A 254 -3.76 32.46 -44.04
CA ALA A 254 -3.41 31.05 -44.15
C ALA A 254 -2.22 30.79 -43.19
N SER A 255 -2.49 30.16 -42.05
CA SER A 255 -1.49 29.87 -41.03
C SER A 255 -0.60 28.73 -41.52
N ASP A 256 0.54 29.05 -42.14
CA ASP A 256 1.59 28.09 -42.39
C ASP A 256 2.84 28.43 -41.57
N SER A 257 3.38 27.43 -40.90
CA SER A 257 4.64 27.42 -40.14
C SER A 257 4.75 28.22 -38.82
N SER A 258 4.35 27.59 -37.71
CA SER A 258 5.05 27.76 -36.42
C SER A 258 5.18 26.42 -35.69
N GLN A 259 5.89 25.48 -36.33
CA GLN A 259 6.76 24.57 -35.59
C GLN A 259 8.12 25.26 -35.47
N PRO A 260 8.61 25.64 -34.27
CA PRO A 260 10.03 25.78 -34.07
C PRO A 260 10.63 24.37 -34.13
N ALA A 261 11.33 24.07 -35.23
CA ALA A 261 12.18 22.89 -35.31
C ALA A 261 13.19 22.93 -34.15
N LEU A 262 13.18 21.90 -33.31
CA LEU A 262 14.30 21.61 -32.42
C LEU A 262 15.54 21.43 -33.30
N SER A 263 16.53 22.30 -33.11
CA SER A 263 17.88 22.09 -33.60
C SER A 263 18.54 21.01 -32.74
N GLU A 264 18.63 19.79 -33.27
CA GLU A 264 19.68 18.83 -32.92
C GLU A 264 20.87 19.06 -33.85
N ALA A 265 21.98 19.55 -33.28
CA ALA A 265 23.36 19.28 -33.68
C ALA A 265 24.29 19.71 -32.54
#